data_AF-A0A117MBX1-F1
#
_entry.id   AF-A0A117MBX1-F1
#
_cell.length_a   1.000
_cell.length_b   1.000
_cell.length_c   1.000
_cell.angle_alpha   90.00
_cell.angle_beta   90.00
_cell.angle_gamma   90.00
#
_symmetry.space_group_name_H-M   'P 1'
#
loop_
_entity.id
_entity.type
_entity.pdbx_description
1 polymer ?
#
loop_
_entity_poly.entity_id
_entity_poly.type
_entity_poly.pdbx_seq_one_letter_code
_entity_poly.pdbx_strand_id
1 'polypeptide(L)'
;MKISFYGACKEVTGSCILIETGSTKFLVDCGMFQGKSYYKNIEDFSFNPEDIDFVLLTHAHLDHCGRLPKIFMEGFRGRIYSTAPYGKKRKINDNIEIRLRDAGHILGSAIFEVWIKEDGITKKLVFSGDLGNMSNPIVKDHEFIDSADLLFIESTYGNRLHESKKMGFRENTRNAV
;
A
#
# COMPACT_ATOMS: atom_id res chain seq x y z
N MET A 1 -10.01 8.53 -15.52
CA MET A 1 -9.50 7.70 -14.40
C MET A 1 -10.60 6.80 -13.82
N LYS A 2 -10.31 5.51 -13.67
CA LYS A 2 -11.14 4.46 -13.04
C LYS A 2 -10.34 3.75 -11.95
N ILE A 3 -11.01 3.36 -10.87
CA ILE A 3 -10.39 2.68 -9.72
C ILE A 3 -11.14 1.35 -9.53
N SER A 4 -10.40 0.25 -9.32
CA SER A 4 -10.97 -1.06 -9.06
C SER A 4 -10.23 -1.74 -7.92
N PHE A 5 -10.97 -2.46 -7.08
CA PHE A 5 -10.44 -3.10 -5.88
C PHE A 5 -10.47 -4.62 -6.06
N TYR A 6 -9.33 -5.27 -5.89
CA TYR A 6 -9.15 -6.71 -6.07
C TYR A 6 -8.63 -7.41 -4.80
N GLY A 7 -8.80 -6.76 -3.64
CA GLY A 7 -8.53 -7.29 -2.31
C GLY A 7 -8.57 -6.19 -1.24
N ALA A 8 -8.38 -6.57 0.03
CA ALA A 8 -8.46 -5.70 1.21
C ALA A 8 -9.74 -4.82 1.29
N CYS A 9 -10.86 -5.30 0.74
CA CYS A 9 -12.15 -4.60 0.76
C CYS A 9 -13.15 -5.40 1.60
N LYS A 10 -13.49 -4.88 2.78
CA LYS A 10 -14.23 -5.61 3.83
C LYS A 10 -13.51 -6.87 4.33
N GLU A 11 -12.21 -6.95 4.09
CA GLU A 11 -11.27 -7.95 4.62
C GLU A 11 -9.89 -7.29 4.78
N VAL A 12 -8.98 -7.89 5.55
CA VAL A 12 -7.64 -7.33 5.80
C VAL A 12 -6.65 -7.74 4.71
N THR A 13 -6.74 -8.98 4.23
CA THR A 13 -5.68 -9.58 3.41
C THR A 13 -5.86 -9.32 1.93
N GLY A 14 -4.78 -9.52 1.17
CA GLY A 14 -4.84 -9.56 -0.30
C GLY A 14 -4.82 -8.19 -0.97
N SER A 15 -4.29 -7.15 -0.30
CA SER A 15 -4.27 -5.76 -0.78
C SER A 15 -3.87 -5.66 -2.25
N CYS A 16 -4.75 -5.11 -3.07
CA CYS A 16 -4.54 -4.98 -4.51
C CYS A 16 -5.54 -3.97 -5.07
N ILE A 17 -5.07 -2.77 -5.39
CA ILE A 17 -5.88 -1.70 -5.98
C ILE A 17 -5.38 -1.43 -7.39
N LEU A 18 -6.27 -1.44 -8.37
CA LEU A 18 -5.98 -1.10 -9.75
C LEU A 18 -6.41 0.32 -10.05
N ILE A 19 -5.49 1.11 -10.61
CA ILE A 19 -5.73 2.45 -11.11
C ILE A 19 -5.59 2.44 -12.63
N GLU A 20 -6.64 2.86 -13.32
CA GLU A 20 -6.70 2.97 -14.78
C GLU A 20 -6.86 4.45 -15.15
N THR A 21 -5.89 4.98 -15.89
CA THR A 21 -5.95 6.31 -16.53
C THR A 21 -6.06 6.12 -18.04
N GLY A 22 -6.29 7.19 -18.80
CA GLY A 22 -6.33 7.11 -20.26
C GLY A 22 -5.05 6.61 -20.94
N SER A 23 -3.91 6.61 -20.23
CA SER A 23 -2.59 6.24 -20.80
C SER A 23 -1.76 5.28 -19.95
N THR A 24 -2.20 4.95 -18.74
CA THR A 24 -1.40 4.18 -17.78
C THR A 24 -2.29 3.40 -16.84
N LYS A 25 -1.93 2.15 -16.60
CA LYS A 25 -2.59 1.21 -15.73
C LYS A 25 -1.59 0.64 -14.73
N PHE A 26 -1.83 0.87 -13.45
CA PHE A 26 -0.89 0.45 -12.41
C PHE A 26 -1.60 -0.10 -11.19
N LEU A 27 -0.87 -0.96 -10.46
CA LEU A 27 -1.34 -1.50 -9.20
C LEU A 27 -0.74 -0.75 -8.02
N VAL A 28 -1.51 -0.64 -6.94
CA VAL A 28 -1.00 -0.39 -5.59
C VAL A 28 -1.17 -1.68 -4.80
N ASP A 29 -0.02 -2.22 -4.41
CA ASP A 29 0.15 -3.55 -3.83
C ASP A 29 -0.33 -4.72 -4.72
N CYS A 30 0.16 -5.92 -4.41
CA CYS A 30 -0.26 -7.17 -5.02
C CYS A 30 -0.12 -8.29 -3.98
N GLY A 31 -0.98 -8.23 -2.99
CA GLY A 31 -0.89 -9.02 -1.77
C GLY A 31 -1.58 -10.36 -1.81
N MET A 32 -1.09 -11.32 -1.02
CA MET A 32 -1.68 -12.64 -0.84
C MET A 32 -2.87 -12.62 0.12
N PHE A 33 -3.95 -13.28 -0.24
CA PHE A 33 -5.06 -13.55 0.68
C PHE A 33 -4.63 -14.56 1.74
N GLN A 34 -5.04 -14.41 2.99
CA GLN A 34 -4.69 -15.34 4.07
C GLN A 34 -5.92 -15.88 4.78
N GLY A 35 -5.72 -16.88 5.65
CA GLY A 35 -6.79 -17.49 6.43
C GLY A 35 -7.91 -18.06 5.56
N LYS A 36 -9.16 -17.69 5.87
CA LYS A 36 -10.34 -18.23 5.15
C LYS A 36 -10.40 -17.82 3.68
N SER A 37 -9.75 -16.71 3.30
CA SER A 37 -9.70 -16.22 1.92
C SER A 37 -8.53 -16.82 1.11
N TYR A 38 -7.70 -17.71 1.68
CA TYR A 38 -6.47 -18.21 1.03
C TYR A 38 -6.71 -18.86 -0.34
N TYR A 39 -7.88 -19.47 -0.54
CA TYR A 39 -8.25 -20.07 -1.83
C TYR A 39 -8.26 -19.05 -2.99
N LYS A 40 -8.47 -17.75 -2.73
CA LYS A 40 -8.44 -16.72 -3.77
C LYS A 40 -7.05 -16.53 -4.41
N ASN A 41 -5.99 -17.08 -3.83
CA ASN A 41 -4.65 -17.00 -4.41
C ASN A 41 -4.43 -17.93 -5.61
N ILE A 42 -5.24 -18.99 -5.74
CA ILE A 42 -5.17 -19.89 -6.89
C ILE A 42 -6.04 -19.43 -8.05
N GLU A 43 -7.02 -18.56 -7.79
CA GLU A 43 -7.86 -17.95 -8.83
C GLU A 43 -7.03 -17.00 -9.70
N ASP A 44 -7.42 -16.86 -10.97
CA ASP A 44 -6.80 -15.90 -11.89
C ASP A 44 -7.17 -14.46 -11.50
N PHE A 45 -6.31 -13.49 -11.85
CA PHE A 45 -6.67 -12.09 -11.67
C PHE A 45 -7.87 -11.73 -12.55
N SER A 46 -8.79 -10.92 -12.02
CA SER A 46 -9.92 -10.36 -12.79
C SER A 46 -9.52 -9.16 -13.66
N PHE A 47 -8.22 -9.05 -13.99
CA PHE A 47 -7.62 -8.09 -14.91
C PHE A 47 -6.45 -8.79 -15.61
N ASN A 48 -6.09 -8.34 -16.82
CA ASN A 48 -4.94 -8.88 -17.53
C ASN A 48 -3.61 -8.35 -16.94
N PRO A 49 -2.72 -9.21 -16.42
CA PRO A 49 -1.42 -8.79 -15.90
C PRO A 49 -0.48 -8.14 -16.92
N GLU A 50 -0.61 -8.50 -18.20
CA GLU A 50 0.22 -7.91 -19.28
C GLU A 50 -0.09 -6.43 -19.51
N ASP A 51 -1.30 -5.97 -19.17
CA ASP A 51 -1.71 -4.57 -19.31
C ASP A 51 -1.17 -3.66 -18.19
N ILE A 52 -0.53 -4.22 -17.16
CA ILE A 52 -0.07 -3.45 -16.00
C ILE A 52 1.31 -2.85 -16.28
N ASP A 53 1.41 -1.52 -16.30
CA ASP A 53 2.65 -0.78 -16.58
C ASP A 53 3.65 -0.86 -15.42
N PHE A 54 3.15 -0.74 -14.19
CA PHE A 54 3.96 -0.83 -12.98
C PHE A 54 3.12 -1.17 -11.74
N VAL A 55 3.84 -1.52 -10.66
CA VAL A 55 3.27 -1.72 -9.32
C VAL A 55 3.94 -0.75 -8.34
N LEU A 56 3.15 -0.11 -7.49
CA LEU A 56 3.62 0.58 -6.30
C LEU A 56 3.46 -0.37 -5.12
N LEU A 57 4.56 -0.73 -4.46
CA LEU A 57 4.54 -1.62 -3.30
C LEU A 57 4.79 -0.83 -2.02
N THR A 58 3.77 -0.74 -1.17
CA THR A 58 3.78 0.03 0.08
C THR A 58 4.77 -0.51 1.09
N HIS A 59 4.81 -1.83 1.30
CA HIS A 59 5.71 -2.49 2.23
C HIS A 59 5.80 -4.00 1.99
N ALA A 60 6.65 -4.70 2.76
CA ALA A 60 7.05 -6.08 2.52
C ALA A 60 6.18 -7.17 3.18
N HIS A 61 5.01 -6.84 3.73
CA HIS A 61 4.11 -7.88 4.26
C HIS A 61 3.50 -8.74 3.14
N LEU A 62 3.26 -10.01 3.45
CA LEU A 62 2.80 -10.99 2.46
C LEU A 62 1.40 -10.67 1.91
N ASP A 63 0.53 -10.07 2.70
CA ASP A 63 -0.77 -9.56 2.25
C ASP A 63 -0.71 -8.25 1.47
N HIS A 64 0.49 -7.74 1.17
CA HIS A 64 0.74 -6.63 0.25
C HIS A 64 1.66 -7.00 -0.93
N CYS A 65 2.53 -8.00 -0.77
CA CYS A 65 3.50 -8.39 -1.81
C CYS A 65 3.37 -9.84 -2.31
N GLY A 66 2.61 -10.69 -1.61
CA GLY A 66 2.70 -12.14 -1.76
C GLY A 66 2.15 -12.71 -3.08
N ARG A 67 1.40 -11.93 -3.87
CA ARG A 67 0.98 -12.31 -5.24
C ARG A 67 1.87 -11.71 -6.34
N LEU A 68 2.93 -10.96 -6.01
CA LEU A 68 3.89 -10.46 -7.01
C LEU A 68 4.54 -11.56 -7.87
N PRO A 69 4.88 -12.75 -7.33
CA PRO A 69 5.35 -13.85 -8.18
C PRO A 69 4.27 -14.33 -9.16
N LYS A 70 3.00 -14.39 -8.72
CA LYS A 70 1.87 -14.84 -9.55
C LYS A 70 1.61 -13.88 -10.70
N ILE A 71 1.54 -12.57 -10.44
CA ILE A 71 1.31 -11.59 -11.52
C ILE A 71 2.44 -11.62 -12.56
N PHE A 72 3.69 -11.85 -12.12
CA PHE A 72 4.80 -12.05 -13.04
C PHE A 72 4.65 -13.32 -13.88
N MET A 73 4.29 -14.45 -13.27
CA MET A 73 4.04 -15.70 -14.01
C MET A 73 2.91 -15.55 -15.04
N GLU A 74 1.91 -14.72 -14.75
CA GLU A 74 0.76 -14.47 -15.62
C GLU A 74 0.96 -13.32 -16.63
N GLY A 75 2.18 -12.82 -16.79
CA GLY A 75 2.55 -11.96 -17.92
C GLY A 75 3.02 -10.55 -17.59
N PHE A 76 2.91 -10.10 -16.33
CA PHE A 76 3.44 -8.78 -15.96
C PHE A 76 4.96 -8.69 -16.16
N ARG A 77 5.42 -7.63 -16.83
CA ARG A 77 6.84 -7.33 -17.07
C ARG A 77 7.24 -5.91 -16.69
N GLY A 78 6.32 -5.15 -16.11
CA GLY A 78 6.54 -3.78 -15.69
C GLY A 78 7.48 -3.65 -14.48
N ARG A 79 7.70 -2.41 -14.05
CA ARG A 79 8.55 -2.11 -12.89
C ARG A 79 7.77 -2.19 -11.58
N ILE A 80 8.44 -2.62 -10.51
CA ILE A 80 7.90 -2.52 -9.14
C ILE A 80 8.65 -1.39 -8.44
N TYR A 81 7.92 -0.34 -8.06
CA TYR A 81 8.43 0.76 -7.26
C TYR A 81 8.11 0.50 -5.80
N SER A 82 9.15 0.35 -4.98
CA SER A 82 9.03 0.23 -3.53
C SER A 82 9.93 1.27 -2.86
N THR A 83 10.29 1.02 -1.60
CA THR A 83 11.02 1.93 -0.71
C THR A 83 12.10 2.73 -1.42
N ALA A 84 12.05 4.04 -1.20
CA ALA A 84 12.93 5.01 -1.80
C ALA A 84 13.08 6.20 -0.82
N PRO A 85 14.14 7.02 -0.92
CA PRO A 85 14.24 8.25 -0.13
C PRO A 85 12.93 9.04 -0.05
N TYR A 86 12.43 9.17 1.18
CA TYR A 86 11.17 9.83 1.52
C TYR A 86 11.22 11.33 1.22
N GLY A 87 10.04 11.94 1.06
CA GLY A 87 9.87 13.39 0.85
C GLY A 87 10.29 13.90 -0.54
N LYS A 88 11.00 13.10 -1.34
CA LYS A 88 11.43 13.47 -2.70
C LYS A 88 10.42 13.02 -3.75
N LYS A 89 9.96 13.97 -4.57
CA LYS A 89 9.13 13.69 -5.75
C LYS A 89 9.92 12.99 -6.85
N ARG A 90 9.27 12.08 -7.57
CA ARG A 90 9.85 11.28 -8.65
C ARG A 90 8.84 11.11 -9.77
N LYS A 91 9.27 11.44 -11.00
CA LYS A 91 8.48 11.14 -12.19
C LYS A 91 8.57 9.65 -12.51
N ILE A 92 7.42 9.03 -12.74
CA ILE A 92 7.29 7.68 -13.28
C ILE A 92 7.19 7.76 -14.80
N ASN A 93 6.36 8.69 -15.29
CA ASN A 93 6.25 9.08 -16.70
C ASN A 93 5.78 10.55 -16.77
N ASP A 94 5.35 11.01 -17.95
CA ASP A 94 4.92 12.40 -18.17
C ASP A 94 3.63 12.78 -17.41
N ASN A 95 2.82 11.78 -17.06
CA ASN A 95 1.50 11.97 -16.44
C ASN A 95 1.47 11.58 -14.96
N ILE A 96 2.47 10.84 -14.46
CA ILE A 96 2.49 10.31 -13.10
C ILE A 96 3.77 10.71 -12.37
N GLU A 97 3.58 11.33 -11.21
CA GLU A 97 4.63 11.65 -10.24
C GLU A 97 4.28 11.04 -8.89
N ILE A 98 5.27 10.51 -8.17
CA ILE A 98 5.09 9.92 -6.85
C ILE A 98 5.98 10.60 -5.80
N ARG A 99 5.54 10.58 -4.55
CA ARG A 99 6.34 10.89 -3.36
C ARG A 99 6.02 9.87 -2.28
N LEU A 100 7.06 9.31 -1.69
CA LEU A 100 6.92 8.38 -0.57
C LEU A 100 7.06 9.17 0.73
N ARG A 101 6.25 8.79 1.71
CA ARG A 101 6.24 9.29 3.08
C ARG A 101 6.37 8.11 4.02
N ASP A 102 7.10 8.27 5.12
CA ASP A 102 7.30 7.15 6.05
C ASP A 102 5.96 6.75 6.67
N ALA A 103 5.57 5.48 6.54
CA ALA A 103 4.33 4.95 7.12
C ALA A 103 4.52 4.44 8.56
N GLY A 104 5.76 4.37 9.05
CA GLY A 104 6.08 3.98 10.41
C GLY A 104 5.66 2.56 10.82
N HIS A 105 5.23 1.71 9.88
CA HIS A 105 4.68 0.39 10.16
C HIS A 105 5.77 -0.67 10.31
N ILE A 106 6.58 -0.83 9.27
CA ILE A 106 7.78 -1.66 9.24
C ILE A 106 8.91 -0.91 8.52
N LEU A 107 10.13 -1.45 8.57
CA LEU A 107 11.27 -0.89 7.84
C LEU A 107 10.92 -0.73 6.35
N GLY A 108 11.03 0.50 5.84
CA GLY A 108 10.76 0.83 4.45
C GLY A 108 9.29 0.98 4.08
N SER A 109 8.37 0.81 5.04
CA SER A 109 6.94 1.07 4.78
C SER A 109 6.70 2.50 4.32
N ALA A 110 5.79 2.67 3.36
CA ALA A 110 5.57 3.95 2.72
C ALA A 110 4.08 4.23 2.46
N ILE A 111 3.68 5.45 2.81
CA ILE A 111 2.50 6.11 2.26
C ILE A 111 2.89 6.66 0.89
N PHE A 112 2.12 6.34 -0.14
CA PHE A 112 2.33 6.86 -1.50
C PHE A 112 1.42 8.06 -1.75
N GLU A 113 2.02 9.23 -2.01
CA GLU A 113 1.35 10.35 -2.64
C GLU A 113 1.58 10.26 -4.16
N VAL A 114 0.51 10.22 -4.94
CA VAL A 114 0.53 10.00 -6.39
C VAL A 114 -0.21 11.13 -7.09
N TRP A 115 0.51 11.94 -7.86
CA TRP A 115 -0.06 12.97 -8.72
C TRP A 115 -0.27 12.41 -10.11
N ILE A 116 -1.52 12.44 -10.58
CA ILE A 116 -1.94 11.95 -11.89
C ILE A 116 -2.47 13.13 -12.71
N LYS A 117 -1.88 13.37 -13.88
CA LYS A 117 -2.30 14.37 -14.85
C LYS A 117 -3.11 13.72 -15.97
N GLU A 118 -4.36 14.15 -16.14
CA GLU A 118 -5.29 13.67 -17.17
C GLU A 118 -6.15 14.84 -17.64
N ASP A 119 -6.30 15.03 -18.96
CA ASP A 119 -7.10 16.11 -19.57
C ASP A 119 -6.78 17.53 -19.04
N GLY A 120 -5.50 17.79 -18.76
CA GLY A 120 -5.02 19.06 -18.21
C GLY A 120 -5.28 19.27 -16.71
N ILE A 121 -5.95 18.33 -16.05
CA ILE A 121 -6.24 18.36 -14.61
C ILE A 121 -5.25 17.44 -13.88
N THR A 122 -4.71 17.90 -12.75
CA THR A 122 -3.88 17.06 -11.86
C THR A 122 -4.67 16.71 -10.61
N LYS A 123 -4.79 15.41 -10.32
CA LYS A 123 -5.37 14.89 -9.08
C LYS A 123 -4.31 14.21 -8.23
N LYS A 124 -4.40 14.36 -6.92
CA LYS A 124 -3.54 13.73 -5.92
C LYS A 124 -4.27 12.60 -5.21
N LEU A 125 -3.83 11.37 -5.46
CA LEU A 125 -4.25 10.18 -4.74
C LEU A 125 -3.25 9.88 -3.63
N VAL A 126 -3.74 9.41 -2.49
CA VAL A 126 -2.89 9.00 -1.36
C VAL A 126 -3.27 7.60 -0.94
N PHE A 127 -2.27 6.72 -0.86
CA PHE A 127 -2.43 5.33 -0.41
C PHE A 127 -1.63 5.16 0.87
N SER A 128 -2.29 4.89 2.00
CA SER A 128 -1.60 4.77 3.28
C SER A 128 -0.67 3.56 3.36
N GLY A 129 -0.99 2.48 2.64
CA GLY A 129 -0.53 1.15 3.03
C GLY A 129 -1.05 0.85 4.44
N ASP A 130 -0.23 0.19 5.24
CA ASP A 130 -0.47 0.03 6.66
C ASP A 130 0.24 1.14 7.44
N LEU A 131 -0.44 1.70 8.44
CA LEU A 131 0.08 2.76 9.29
C LEU A 131 0.57 2.19 10.61
N GLY A 132 1.80 2.57 10.97
CA GLY A 132 2.39 2.19 12.23
C GLY A 132 1.83 2.95 13.43
N ASN A 133 1.87 2.28 14.58
CA ASN A 133 1.56 2.88 15.87
C ASN A 133 2.63 3.88 16.30
N MET A 134 2.19 5.05 16.76
CA MET A 134 3.06 6.11 17.29
C MET A 134 3.93 5.65 18.47
N SER A 135 5.10 6.26 18.62
CA SER A 135 6.10 5.98 19.66
C SER A 135 6.55 4.51 19.66
N ASN A 136 6.86 3.96 18.50
CA ASN A 136 7.53 2.66 18.40
C ASN A 136 9.05 2.83 18.66
N PRO A 137 9.69 1.97 19.45
CA PRO A 137 11.14 2.07 19.67
C PRO A 137 12.01 1.73 18.45
N ILE A 138 11.47 1.02 17.46
CA ILE A 138 12.25 0.47 16.32
C ILE A 138 12.08 1.31 15.05
N VAL A 139 10.84 1.73 14.77
CA VAL A 139 10.47 2.48 13.56
C VAL A 139 10.01 3.88 13.95
N LYS A 140 10.21 4.84 13.05
CA LYS A 140 9.75 6.21 13.26
C LYS A 140 8.23 6.29 13.25
N ASP A 141 7.71 7.37 13.79
CA ASP A 141 6.31 7.72 13.64
C ASP A 141 5.98 7.99 12.17
N HIS A 142 4.76 7.68 11.77
CA HIS A 142 4.30 7.93 10.40
C HIS A 142 4.26 9.44 10.11
N GLU A 143 4.58 9.82 8.88
CA GLU A 143 4.51 11.19 8.43
C GLU A 143 3.06 11.61 8.14
N PHE A 144 2.77 12.90 8.35
CA PHE A 144 1.47 13.48 8.02
C PHE A 144 1.38 13.85 6.53
N ILE A 145 0.16 13.74 6.00
CA ILE A 145 -0.16 14.14 4.63
C ILE A 145 -1.01 15.40 4.66
N ASP A 146 -0.55 16.46 3.98
CA ASP A 146 -1.20 17.78 4.02
C ASP A 146 -2.57 17.81 3.34
N SER A 147 -2.73 17.06 2.24
CA SER A 147 -3.95 17.07 1.43
C SER A 147 -4.03 15.85 0.51
N ALA A 148 -5.23 15.51 0.05
CA ALA A 148 -5.49 14.54 -1.00
C ALA A 148 -6.82 14.89 -1.68
N ASP A 149 -6.94 14.63 -2.98
CA ASP A 149 -8.24 14.62 -3.65
C ASP A 149 -8.98 13.30 -3.37
N LEU A 150 -8.21 12.21 -3.24
CA LEU A 150 -8.68 10.87 -2.92
C LEU A 150 -7.71 10.21 -1.93
N LEU A 151 -8.24 9.74 -0.79
CA LEU A 151 -7.48 9.03 0.24
C LEU A 151 -7.94 7.58 0.33
N PHE A 152 -7.02 6.64 0.13
CA PHE A 152 -7.17 5.22 0.39
C PHE A 152 -6.43 4.92 1.68
N ILE A 153 -7.19 4.65 2.74
CA ILE A 153 -6.66 4.42 4.07
C ILE A 153 -7.08 3.03 4.56
N GLU A 154 -6.15 2.33 5.20
CA GLU A 154 -6.48 1.12 5.93
C GLU A 154 -7.44 1.40 7.10
N SER A 155 -8.06 0.34 7.63
CA SER A 155 -9.01 0.47 8.74
C SER A 155 -8.97 -0.73 9.67
N THR A 156 -7.80 -1.39 9.80
CA THR A 156 -7.63 -2.65 10.55
C THR A 156 -8.16 -2.56 11.98
N TYR A 157 -8.00 -1.39 12.61
CA TYR A 157 -8.48 -1.12 13.97
C TYR A 157 -9.48 0.04 14.04
N GLY A 158 -10.20 0.33 12.95
CA GLY A 158 -11.16 1.45 12.89
C GLY A 158 -12.31 1.39 13.92
N ASN A 159 -12.45 0.28 14.64
CA ASN A 159 -13.48 0.06 15.66
C ASN A 159 -13.00 0.24 17.11
N ARG A 160 -11.71 0.55 17.36
CA ARG A 160 -11.17 0.67 18.73
C ARG A 160 -10.01 1.65 18.84
N LEU A 161 -9.76 2.13 20.05
CA LEU A 161 -8.56 2.90 20.39
C LEU A 161 -7.49 1.97 20.98
N HIS A 162 -6.23 2.24 20.70
CA HIS A 162 -5.10 1.56 21.35
C HIS A 162 -4.91 2.09 22.77
N GLU A 163 -4.66 1.19 23.73
CA GLU A 163 -4.30 1.57 25.09
C GLU A 163 -2.94 2.29 25.15
N SER A 164 -2.77 3.19 26.13
CA SER A 164 -1.52 3.95 26.22
C SER A 164 -0.32 3.04 26.50
N LYS A 165 0.73 3.15 25.66
CA LYS A 165 1.96 2.34 25.77
C LYS A 165 2.69 2.44 27.13
N LYS A 166 2.38 3.45 27.96
CA LYS A 166 2.94 3.57 29.33
C LYS A 166 2.56 2.40 30.25
N MET A 167 1.46 1.70 29.98
CA MET A 167 0.99 0.60 30.82
C MET A 167 1.51 -0.77 30.32
N GLY A 168 1.48 -1.03 29.01
CA GLY A 168 1.86 -2.32 28.43
C GLY A 168 3.35 -2.67 28.49
N PHE A 169 4.25 -1.68 28.48
CA PHE A 169 5.69 -1.94 28.66
C PHE A 169 6.02 -2.49 30.05
N ARG A 170 5.26 -2.10 31.09
CA ARG A 170 5.48 -2.57 32.47
C ARG A 170 4.94 -3.97 32.73
N GLU A 171 3.87 -4.38 32.05
CA GLU A 171 3.30 -5.72 32.20
C GLU A 171 4.09 -6.78 31.42
N ASN A 172 4.48 -6.50 30.17
CA ASN A 172 5.18 -7.49 29.35
C ASN A 172 6.62 -7.76 29.82
N THR A 173 7.28 -6.81 30.48
CA THR A 173 8.63 -7.06 31.05
C THR A 173 8.60 -7.80 32.37
N ARG A 174 7.46 -7.86 33.07
CA ARG A 174 7.34 -8.61 34.34
C ARG A 174 7.14 -10.11 34.15
N ASN A 175 6.64 -10.52 33.00
CA ASN A 175 6.38 -11.93 32.68
C ASN A 175 7.42 -12.54 31.71
N ALA A 176 8.46 -11.79 31.36
CA ALA A 176 9.47 -12.19 30.39
C ALA A 176 10.85 -12.53 31.01
N VAL A 177 10.90 -12.75 32.33
CA VAL A 177 12.09 -13.26 33.05
C VAL A 177 11.66 -14.37 34.01
#